data_AF-A0A3D1TW50-F1
#
_entry.id   AF-A0A3D1TW50-F1
#
_cell.length_a   1.000
_cell.length_b   1.000
_cell.length_c   1.000
_cell.angle_alpha   90.00
_cell.angle_beta   90.00
_cell.angle_gamma   90.00
#
_symmetry.space_group_name_H-M   'P 1'
#
loop_
_entity.id
_entity.type
_entity.pdbx_description
1 polymer ?
#
loop_
_entity_poly.entity_id
_entity_poly.type
_entity_poly.pdbx_seq_one_letter_code
_entity_poly.pdbx_strand_id
1 'polypeptide(L)' 'MSAHGSLDLARPCNGRLESVNTGSPRSVKYRRGIIETSIWKYPIEGSVEVRGNHVGDDVQSDLKVHGGRDKA' A
#
# COMPACT_ATOMS: atom_id res chain seq x y z
N MET A 1 2.29 43.50 2.21
CA MET A 1 3.24 42.75 3.05
C MET A 1 2.50 41.55 3.59
N SER A 2 2.83 40.37 3.07
CA SER A 2 2.13 39.11 3.27
C SER A 2 2.40 38.51 4.65
N ALA A 3 1.39 37.84 5.22
CA ALA A 3 1.60 36.70 6.10
C ALA A 3 0.41 35.75 5.91
N HIS A 4 0.53 34.89 4.91
CA HIS A 4 -0.33 33.71 4.76
C HIS A 4 0.04 32.68 5.82
N GLY A 5 -1.00 32.15 6.46
CA GLY A 5 -1.12 30.82 7.06
C GLY A 5 0.15 30.13 7.54
N SER A 6 0.33 30.11 8.86
CA SER A 6 1.13 29.08 9.52
C SER A 6 0.54 27.71 9.15
N LEU A 7 1.28 26.95 8.35
CA LEU A 7 1.01 25.54 8.12
C LEU A 7 1.20 24.83 9.46
N ASP A 8 0.09 24.42 10.08
CA ASP A 8 0.10 23.51 11.22
C ASP A 8 0.74 22.20 10.75
N LEU A 9 2.05 22.07 10.98
CA LEU A 9 2.80 20.84 10.78
C LEU A 9 2.16 19.79 11.68
N ALA A 10 1.60 18.76 11.03
CA ALA A 10 0.84 17.69 11.64
C ALA A 10 1.46 17.22 12.97
N ARG A 11 0.63 17.12 14.01
CA ARG A 11 0.99 16.47 15.27
C ARG A 11 1.59 15.09 14.94
N PRO A 12 2.80 14.74 15.41
CA PRO A 12 3.34 13.42 15.17
C PRO A 12 2.44 12.40 15.88
N CYS A 13 1.67 11.63 15.11
CA CYS A 13 1.16 10.36 15.58
C CYS A 13 2.38 9.44 15.74
N ASN A 14 2.62 8.93 16.95
CA ASN A 14 3.76 8.06 17.27
C ASN A 14 3.61 6.66 16.66
N GLY A 15 3.55 6.56 15.33
CA GLY A 15 3.63 5.32 14.60
C GLY A 15 5.07 5.01 14.22
N ARG A 16 5.57 3.82 14.56
CA ARG A 16 6.82 3.27 14.02
C ARG A 16 6.48 2.24 12.96
N LEU A 17 7.08 2.37 11.78
CA LEU A 17 6.96 1.37 10.71
C LEU A 17 7.83 0.16 11.06
N GLU A 18 7.21 -0.96 11.42
CA GLU A 18 7.91 -2.18 11.82
C GLU A 18 8.37 -3.02 10.62
N SER A 19 7.55 -3.10 9.58
CA SER A 19 7.88 -3.82 8.35
C SER A 19 7.13 -3.25 7.15
N VAL A 20 7.78 -3.28 5.98
CA VAL A 20 7.11 -3.12 4.70
C VAL A 20 6.91 -4.49 4.10
N ASN A 21 5.68 -4.78 3.68
CA ASN A 21 5.34 -6.08 3.13
C ASN A 21 4.73 -5.90 1.74
N THR A 22 5.27 -6.60 0.75
CA THR A 22 4.78 -6.55 -0.64
C THR A 22 4.39 -7.95 -1.11
N GLY A 23 3.60 -8.01 -2.18
CA GLY A 23 3.25 -9.27 -2.82
C GLY A 23 2.36 -9.11 -4.03
N SER A 24 2.48 -10.05 -4.96
CA SER A 24 1.70 -10.11 -6.19
C SER A 24 0.45 -11.00 -6.04
N PRO A 25 -0.61 -10.77 -6.85
CA PRO A 25 -1.79 -11.61 -6.91
C PRO A 25 -1.45 -13.08 -7.15
N ARG A 26 -2.28 -13.96 -6.59
CA ARG A 26 -2.15 -15.41 -6.71
C ARG A 26 -3.50 -16.04 -6.94
N SER A 27 -3.54 -16.99 -7.88
CA SER A 27 -4.68 -17.87 -8.09
C SER A 27 -4.71 -18.97 -7.04
N VAL A 28 -5.80 -19.03 -6.26
CA VAL A 28 -5.99 -20.05 -5.22
C VAL A 28 -7.34 -20.73 -5.36
N LYS A 29 -7.41 -22.02 -5.03
CA LYS A 29 -8.69 -22.72 -4.92
C LYS A 29 -9.39 -22.25 -3.66
N TYR A 30 -10.58 -21.67 -3.80
CA TYR A 30 -11.41 -21.24 -2.68
C TYR A 30 -12.87 -21.59 -2.94
N ARG A 31 -13.47 -22.35 -2.01
CA ARG A 31 -14.86 -22.87 -2.10
C ARG A 31 -15.13 -23.55 -3.44
N ARG A 32 -15.91 -22.90 -4.32
CA ARG A 32 -16.44 -23.45 -5.57
C ARG A 32 -15.63 -23.04 -6.80
N GLY A 33 -14.49 -22.39 -6.64
CA GLY A 33 -13.72 -21.92 -7.79
C GLY A 33 -12.27 -21.57 -7.48
N ILE A 34 -11.59 -21.09 -8.51
CA ILE A 34 -10.29 -20.44 -8.40
C ILE A 34 -10.57 -18.95 -8.31
N ILE A 35 -10.03 -18.30 -7.27
CA ILE A 35 -10.06 -16.84 -7.12
C ILE A 35 -8.64 -16.30 -7.27
N GLU A 36 -8.53 -15.09 -7.79
CA GLU A 36 -7.29 -14.32 -7.75
C GLU A 36 -7.31 -13.39 -6.53
N THR A 37 -6.26 -13.41 -5.72
CA THR A 37 -6.18 -12.58 -4.50
C THR A 37 -4.77 -12.09 -4.24
N SER A 38 -4.68 -10.87 -3.70
CA SER A 38 -3.42 -10.21 -3.30
C SER A 38 -3.16 -10.26 -1.79
N ILE A 39 -3.87 -11.12 -1.05
CA ILE A 39 -3.83 -11.09 0.43
C ILE A 39 -2.46 -11.46 1.02
N TRP A 40 -1.67 -12.28 0.33
CA TRP A 40 -0.35 -12.69 0.82
C TRP A 40 0.69 -11.60 0.54
N LYS A 41 1.29 -11.09 1.62
CA LYS A 41 2.39 -10.13 1.60
C LYS A 41 3.56 -10.68 2.41
N TYR A 42 4.76 -10.32 2.03
CA TYR A 42 6.00 -10.79 2.64
C TYR A 42 6.90 -9.61 2.96
N PRO A 43 7.61 -9.64 4.10
CA PRO A 43 8.49 -8.54 4.47
C PRO A 43 9.60 -8.39 3.43
N ILE A 44 9.93 -7.15 3.13
CA ILE A 44 11.10 -6.79 2.33
C ILE A 44 12.11 -6.03 3.20
N GLU A 45 13.38 -6.23 2.90
CA GLU A 45 14.48 -5.54 3.58
C GLU A 45 14.96 -4.34 2.76
N GLY A 46 15.52 -3.35 3.46
CA GLY A 46 16.09 -2.15 2.83
C GLY A 46 15.06 -1.09 2.43
N SER A 47 15.53 -0.12 1.66
CA SER A 47 14.67 0.96 1.14
C SER A 47 13.83 0.47 -0.02
N VAL A 48 12.60 0.96 -0.10
CA VAL A 48 11.66 0.62 -1.18
C VAL A 48 11.04 1.88 -1.76
N GLU A 49 10.85 1.87 -3.07
CA GLU A 49 10.20 2.98 -3.77
C GLU A 49 8.70 3.02 -3.47
N VAL A 50 8.19 4.20 -3.11
CA VAL A 50 6.76 4.46 -2.96
C VAL A 50 6.29 5.20 -4.21
N ARG A 51 5.34 4.61 -4.94
CA ARG A 51 4.74 5.17 -6.15
C ARG A 51 3.31 5.59 -5.89
N GLY A 52 2.75 6.38 -6.80
CA GLY A 52 1.41 6.95 -6.63
C GLY A 52 0.26 5.94 -6.54
N ASN A 53 0.50 4.66 -6.77
CA ASN A 53 -0.51 3.60 -6.74
C ASN A 53 -0.02 2.26 -6.14
N HIS A 54 1.22 2.15 -5.66
CA HIS A 54 1.79 0.95 -5.03
C HIS A 54 3.16 1.22 -4.38
N VAL A 55 3.65 0.27 -3.57
CA VAL A 55 4.99 0.28 -2.96
C VAL A 55 5.82 -0.87 -3.53
N GLY A 56 7.03 -0.59 -3.99
CA GLY A 56 7.95 -1.59 -4.53
C GLY A 56 7.32 -2.42 -5.66
N ASP A 57 7.28 -3.73 -5.48
CA ASP A 57 6.65 -4.68 -6.42
C ASP A 57 5.26 -5.13 -5.96
N ASP A 58 4.61 -4.38 -5.07
CA ASP A 58 3.26 -4.71 -4.61
C ASP A 58 2.23 -4.58 -5.73
N VAL A 59 1.38 -5.60 -5.88
CA VAL A 59 0.33 -5.61 -6.89
C VAL A 59 -1.01 -6.02 -6.27
N GLN A 60 -2.06 -5.30 -6.66
CA GLN A 60 -3.44 -5.57 -6.27
C GLN A 60 -4.19 -6.28 -7.40
N SER A 61 -5.02 -7.26 -7.08
CA SER A 61 -5.70 -8.12 -8.05
C SER A 61 -6.81 -7.43 -8.84
N ASP A 62 -7.37 -6.33 -8.33
CA ASP A 62 -8.39 -5.56 -9.05
C ASP A 62 -8.35 -4.08 -8.65
N LEU A 63 -7.70 -3.23 -9.45
CA LEU A 63 -7.58 -1.79 -9.15
C LEU A 63 -8.91 -1.00 -9.18
N LYS A 64 -10.02 -1.57 -9.64
CA LYS A 64 -11.33 -0.89 -9.57
C LYS A 64 -11.88 -0.90 -8.15
N VAL A 65 -11.69 -2.00 -7.43
CA VAL A 65 -12.24 -2.19 -6.06
C VAL A 65 -11.14 -2.35 -4.99
N HIS A 66 -9.95 -2.80 -5.36
CA HIS A 66 -8.81 -3.10 -4.49
C HIS A 66 -7.55 -2.39 -5.02
N GLY A 67 -7.10 -1.34 -4.32
CA GLY A 67 -5.95 -0.52 -4.76
C GLY A 67 -6.31 0.64 -5.68
N GLY A 68 -5.30 1.22 -6.32
CA GLY A 68 -5.40 2.50 -7.02
C GLY A 68 -4.90 3.66 -6.16
N ARG A 69 -4.87 4.86 -6.73
CA ARG A 69 -4.17 6.02 -6.14
C ARG A 69 -4.58 6.31 -4.69
N ASP A 70 -5.87 6.22 -4.39
CA ASP A 70 -6.41 6.58 -3.09
C ASP A 70 -6.44 5.40 -2.10
N LYS A 71 -5.90 4.24 -2.50
CA LYS A 71 -5.86 2.99 -1.72
C LYS A 71 -4.47 2.31 -1.83
N ALA A 72 -3.44 3.11 -2.04
CA ALA A 72 -2.04 2.69 -2.03
C ALA A 72 -1.43 2.84 -0.62
#